data_AF-A0AAJ7NC42-F1
#
_entry.id   AF-A0AAJ7NC42-F1
#
_cell.length_a   1.000
_cell.length_b   1.000
_cell.length_c   1.000
_cell.angle_alpha   90.00
_cell.angle_beta   90.00
_cell.angle_gamma   90.00
#
_symmetry.space_group_name_H-M   'P 1'
#
loop_
_entity.id
_entity.type
_entity.pdbx_description
1 polymer ?
#
loop_
_entity_poly.entity_id
_entity_poly.type
_entity_poly.pdbx_seq_one_letter_code
_entity_poly.pdbx_strand_id
1 'polypeptide(L)'
;MFRRDFQRSLYICSRHDEAISTFNSRRFLYRPSPPPPPPPPPPPPLPLHRFVNVRKYNTNNVTANTSKLCCVTTVLGRQRFPLRIDRSVLFFPAVIYYKTRSTTNTDLCSVTMASKCFKGHNDHYNGVTIDSNEESCTSEEFADRLSKSLQQWMHEKRRTIWFRVYLAHSEWIPVLTKEGFKFHHARQEYVVLYRWLIEDEGCNVPHYAHTNLGVGGFVYNEKSNEVLVVKEKYYNRKAVWKLPGGYVEPGEDIEQAVRREVLEETGVHTEFNSIIAFRHAHDVAFGCSDVYIVAYLSPIDHCIKKCEREISECVWMKIDKYIKHPEVFEHNKWVAKKMLELLKHKMSIVMEHSVHPVTKKPVSLYSVSKMNSA
;
A
#
# COMPACT_ATOMS: atom_id res chain seq x y z
N MET A 1 0.87 -14.18 -6.32
CA MET A 1 1.04 -12.91 -5.59
C MET A 1 2.25 -13.06 -4.69
N PHE A 2 3.42 -12.58 -5.12
CA PHE A 2 4.64 -12.63 -4.31
C PHE A 2 4.52 -11.59 -3.20
N ARG A 3 4.34 -12.00 -1.93
CA ARG A 3 4.49 -11.13 -0.73
C ARG A 3 5.98 -10.83 -0.47
N ARG A 4 6.71 -10.45 -1.51
CA ARG A 4 8.13 -10.07 -1.41
C ARG A 4 8.18 -8.60 -1.05
N ASP A 5 8.69 -8.29 0.15
CA ASP A 5 9.66 -7.19 0.38
C ASP A 5 9.93 -6.88 1.87
N PHE A 6 9.46 -7.69 2.83
CA PHE A 6 9.71 -7.40 4.25
C PHE A 6 11.21 -7.43 4.64
N GLN A 7 12.04 -8.24 3.99
CA GLN A 7 13.43 -8.43 4.44
C GLN A 7 14.53 -7.82 3.57
N ARG A 8 14.23 -6.98 2.57
CA ARG A 8 15.28 -6.08 2.02
C ARG A 8 15.59 -4.94 2.99
N SER A 9 14.60 -4.55 3.79
CA SER A 9 14.63 -3.41 4.73
C SER A 9 15.36 -3.64 6.05
N LEU A 10 15.77 -4.88 6.34
CA LEU A 10 16.57 -5.22 7.53
C LEU A 10 18.07 -4.97 7.36
N TYR A 11 18.58 -4.69 6.15
CA TYR A 11 20.00 -4.93 5.84
C TYR A 11 20.81 -3.77 5.23
N ILE A 12 20.42 -2.51 5.43
CA ILE A 12 21.24 -1.36 4.96
C ILE A 12 22.35 -0.96 5.93
N CYS A 13 22.33 -1.38 7.20
CA CYS A 13 23.40 -1.03 8.15
C CYS A 13 24.40 -2.19 8.36
N SER A 14 25.31 -2.40 7.40
CA SER A 14 26.57 -3.15 7.63
C SER A 14 27.75 -2.61 6.82
N ARG A 15 27.60 -1.46 6.15
CA ARG A 15 28.75 -0.74 5.57
C ARG A 15 29.12 0.39 6.51
N HIS A 16 29.90 0.12 7.56
CA HIS A 16 30.82 1.09 8.20
C HIS A 16 31.60 0.58 9.44
N ASP A 17 31.68 -0.73 9.72
CA ASP A 17 32.47 -1.25 10.87
C ASP A 17 33.89 -1.70 10.51
N GLU A 18 34.58 -0.92 9.66
CA GLU A 18 36.05 -1.01 9.51
C GLU A 18 36.65 0.39 9.35
N ALA A 19 36.55 1.20 10.41
CA ALA A 19 37.53 2.24 10.71
C ALA A 19 37.25 2.81 12.11
N ILE A 20 38.32 3.16 12.82
CA ILE A 20 38.34 3.89 14.11
C ILE A 20 38.32 2.97 15.34
N SER A 21 39.39 2.19 15.48
CA SER A 21 40.06 2.11 16.79
C SER A 21 40.85 3.40 17.02
N THR A 22 40.90 3.87 18.26
CA THR A 22 41.66 5.03 18.79
C THR A 22 41.08 6.43 18.51
N PHE A 23 40.35 6.99 19.50
CA PHE A 23 40.72 8.32 20.03
C PHE A 23 40.08 8.60 21.41
N ASN A 24 40.92 9.02 22.33
CA ASN A 24 40.61 9.38 23.71
C ASN A 24 39.86 10.73 23.83
N SER A 25 38.98 10.78 24.83
CA SER A 25 38.54 11.94 25.62
C SER A 25 38.86 13.36 25.11
N ARG A 26 37.81 14.11 24.71
CA ARG A 26 37.68 15.57 24.92
C ARG A 26 36.25 16.06 24.67
N ARG A 27 35.82 17.00 25.52
CA ARG A 27 34.51 17.68 25.57
C ARG A 27 34.06 18.24 24.21
N PHE A 28 32.82 17.98 23.82
CA PHE A 28 32.16 18.64 22.69
C PHE A 28 31.45 19.92 23.13
N LEU A 29 31.96 21.06 22.66
CA LEU A 29 31.22 22.31 22.58
C LEU A 29 30.52 22.36 21.21
N TYR A 30 29.24 22.71 21.21
CA TYR A 30 28.37 22.81 20.03
C TYR A 30 28.90 23.88 19.05
N ARG A 31 29.14 23.51 17.78
CA ARG A 31 29.29 24.46 16.65
C ARG A 31 28.12 24.26 15.67
N PRO A 32 27.47 25.33 15.18
CA PRO A 32 26.40 25.21 14.20
C PRO A 32 26.95 24.85 12.81
N SER A 33 26.13 24.13 12.04
CA SER A 33 26.42 23.58 10.72
C SER A 33 26.66 24.66 9.64
N PRO A 34 27.54 24.43 8.66
CA PRO A 34 27.73 25.35 7.54
C PRO A 34 26.54 25.32 6.56
N PRO A 35 26.29 26.40 5.81
CA PRO A 35 25.18 26.48 4.86
C PRO A 35 25.41 25.58 3.63
N PRO A 36 24.32 25.17 2.94
CA PRO A 36 24.38 24.26 1.80
C PRO A 36 25.03 24.92 0.57
N PRO A 37 25.65 24.12 -0.33
CA PRO A 37 26.26 24.62 -1.54
C PRO A 37 25.22 25.11 -2.57
N PRO A 38 25.60 26.02 -3.48
CA PRO A 38 24.71 26.53 -4.52
C PRO A 38 24.35 25.46 -5.57
N PRO A 39 23.19 25.60 -6.25
CA PRO A 39 22.71 24.63 -7.22
C PRO A 39 23.60 24.59 -8.49
N PRO A 40 23.67 23.44 -9.18
CA PRO A 40 24.44 23.30 -10.41
C PRO A 40 23.82 24.08 -11.58
N PRO A 41 24.64 24.50 -12.58
CA PRO A 41 24.15 25.20 -13.76
C PRO A 41 23.27 24.30 -14.65
N PRO A 42 22.35 24.88 -15.43
CA PRO A 42 21.44 24.13 -16.29
C PRO A 42 22.19 23.42 -17.44
N PRO A 43 21.67 22.27 -17.89
CA PRO A 43 22.28 21.52 -18.99
C PRO A 43 22.13 22.24 -20.33
N PRO A 44 23.07 22.04 -21.28
CA PRO A 44 22.99 22.63 -22.61
C PRO A 44 21.81 22.04 -23.43
N PRO A 45 21.24 22.81 -24.37
CA PRO A 45 20.12 22.36 -25.19
C PRO A 45 20.51 21.20 -26.11
N LEU A 46 19.63 20.20 -26.20
CA LEU A 46 19.78 19.02 -27.06
C LEU A 46 19.68 19.41 -28.55
N PRO A 47 20.48 18.78 -29.44
CA PRO A 47 20.41 19.05 -30.88
C PRO A 47 19.13 18.48 -31.52
N LEU A 48 18.56 19.27 -32.43
CA LEU A 48 17.38 18.97 -33.25
C LEU A 48 17.46 17.60 -33.95
N HIS A 49 16.40 16.80 -33.82
CA HIS A 49 16.27 15.46 -34.39
C HIS A 49 16.46 15.43 -35.91
N ARG A 50 17.37 14.55 -36.37
CA ARG A 50 17.39 14.03 -37.75
C ARG A 50 16.13 13.21 -38.02
N PHE A 51 15.47 13.51 -39.12
CA PHE A 51 14.40 12.73 -39.73
C PHE A 51 14.82 11.26 -39.93
N VAL A 52 14.03 10.33 -39.40
CA VAL A 52 14.12 8.90 -39.76
C VAL A 52 13.03 8.59 -40.78
N ASN A 53 13.47 8.08 -41.93
CA ASN A 53 12.66 7.65 -43.07
C ASN A 53 11.66 6.54 -42.68
N VAL A 54 10.38 6.76 -42.96
CA VAL A 54 9.33 5.73 -42.92
C VAL A 54 9.39 4.91 -44.23
N ARG A 55 9.70 3.63 -44.14
CA ARG A 55 9.56 2.68 -45.26
C ARG A 55 8.08 2.44 -45.55
N LYS A 56 7.65 2.83 -46.76
CA LYS A 56 6.41 2.38 -47.39
C LYS A 56 6.49 0.87 -47.67
N TYR A 57 5.55 0.10 -47.13
CA TYR A 57 5.22 -1.22 -47.69
C TYR A 57 3.96 -1.09 -48.55
N ASN A 58 4.07 -1.67 -49.74
CA ASN A 58 3.14 -1.61 -50.85
C ASN A 58 2.26 -2.88 -50.79
N THR A 59 0.94 -2.74 -50.74
CA THR A 59 -0.01 -3.82 -51.01
C THR A 59 -1.13 -3.29 -51.89
N ASN A 60 -0.94 -3.43 -53.20
CA ASN A 60 -2.01 -3.43 -54.18
C ASN A 60 -2.67 -4.81 -54.20
N ASN A 61 -3.97 -4.81 -54.55
CA ASN A 61 -4.92 -5.91 -54.69
C ASN A 61 -5.72 -6.20 -53.41
N VAL A 62 -6.98 -5.75 -53.35
CA VAL A 62 -8.14 -6.55 -53.78
C VAL A 62 -9.38 -5.64 -53.86
N THR A 63 -10.17 -5.87 -54.90
CA THR A 63 -11.41 -5.25 -55.34
C THR A 63 -12.55 -5.25 -54.32
N ALA A 64 -13.39 -4.20 -54.40
CA ALA A 64 -14.66 -4.06 -53.71
C ALA A 64 -15.69 -5.13 -54.11
N ASN A 65 -16.41 -5.69 -53.12
CA ASN A 65 -17.86 -5.90 -53.25
C ASN A 65 -18.54 -6.13 -51.90
N THR A 66 -19.82 -5.77 -51.90
CA THR A 66 -20.73 -5.51 -50.78
C THR A 66 -21.30 -6.74 -50.06
N SER A 67 -21.62 -6.54 -48.77
CA SER A 67 -22.77 -7.06 -47.98
C SER A 67 -23.07 -8.57 -47.87
N LYS A 68 -22.98 -9.11 -46.64
CA LYS A 68 -24.10 -9.64 -45.83
C LYS A 68 -23.63 -10.48 -44.62
N LEU A 69 -24.41 -10.36 -43.54
CA LEU A 69 -24.46 -11.18 -42.32
C LEU A 69 -24.18 -12.68 -42.54
N CYS A 70 -23.46 -13.31 -41.60
CA CYS A 70 -23.84 -14.64 -41.14
C CYS A 70 -23.40 -14.90 -39.69
N CYS A 71 -24.36 -15.41 -38.92
CA CYS A 71 -24.26 -15.89 -37.56
C CYS A 71 -23.61 -17.29 -37.55
N VAL A 72 -22.77 -17.62 -36.57
CA VAL A 72 -22.36 -19.02 -36.30
C VAL A 72 -22.36 -19.27 -34.80
N THR A 73 -23.25 -20.17 -34.41
CA THR A 73 -23.46 -20.74 -33.08
C THR A 73 -22.50 -21.93 -32.88
N THR A 74 -21.87 -22.03 -31.70
CA THR A 74 -21.03 -23.20 -31.34
C THR A 74 -21.84 -24.22 -30.54
N VAL A 75 -21.72 -25.48 -30.95
CA VAL A 75 -22.32 -26.69 -30.38
C VAL A 75 -21.39 -27.29 -29.31
N LEU A 76 -21.93 -27.76 -28.20
CA LEU A 76 -21.27 -28.75 -27.33
C LEU A 76 -22.23 -29.88 -26.95
N GLY A 77 -21.67 -31.09 -26.90
CA GLY A 77 -22.31 -32.39 -27.05
C GLY A 77 -23.01 -32.96 -25.81
N ARG A 78 -23.88 -33.93 -26.08
CA ARG A 78 -24.67 -34.75 -25.15
C ARG A 78 -23.89 -35.97 -24.64
N GLN A 79 -24.15 -36.37 -23.39
CA GLN A 79 -24.27 -37.78 -22.96
C GLN A 79 -25.46 -37.96 -21.99
N ARG A 80 -26.01 -39.19 -21.90
CA ARG A 80 -27.42 -39.55 -21.61
C ARG A 80 -27.69 -40.10 -20.18
N PHE A 81 -28.83 -39.67 -19.58
CA PHE A 81 -29.93 -40.34 -18.80
C PHE A 81 -29.69 -41.43 -17.72
N PRO A 82 -30.63 -41.77 -16.77
CA PRO A 82 -32.09 -41.44 -16.68
C PRO A 82 -32.74 -41.08 -15.29
N LEU A 83 -33.93 -40.44 -15.38
CA LEU A 83 -35.18 -40.55 -14.58
C LEU A 83 -35.21 -40.48 -13.02
N ARG A 84 -35.91 -39.46 -12.46
CA ARG A 84 -37.17 -39.59 -11.67
C ARG A 84 -37.83 -38.21 -11.41
N ILE A 85 -39.15 -38.18 -11.41
CA ILE A 85 -40.07 -37.03 -11.29
C ILE A 85 -40.37 -36.73 -9.82
N ASP A 86 -40.40 -35.45 -9.40
CA ASP A 86 -41.49 -34.91 -8.56
C ASP A 86 -41.60 -33.36 -8.62
N ARG A 87 -42.83 -32.90 -8.35
CA ARG A 87 -43.49 -31.57 -8.49
C ARG A 87 -42.78 -30.42 -7.74
N SER A 88 -42.86 -29.14 -8.12
CA SER A 88 -44.06 -28.28 -8.08
C SER A 88 -43.72 -26.78 -8.37
N VAL A 89 -44.63 -26.10 -9.11
CA VAL A 89 -45.15 -24.71 -8.90
C VAL A 89 -44.39 -23.46 -9.46
N LEU A 90 -45.02 -22.92 -10.52
CA LEU A 90 -45.33 -21.52 -10.91
C LEU A 90 -44.23 -20.46 -11.19
N PHE A 91 -44.15 -20.05 -12.47
CA PHE A 91 -43.82 -18.68 -12.89
C PHE A 91 -44.76 -18.22 -14.02
N PHE A 92 -45.47 -17.11 -13.80
CA PHE A 92 -46.31 -16.41 -14.79
C PHE A 92 -45.45 -15.47 -15.65
N PRO A 93 -45.69 -15.33 -16.96
CA PRO A 93 -45.06 -14.30 -17.78
C PRO A 93 -45.93 -13.03 -17.84
N ALA A 94 -45.31 -11.86 -17.65
CA ALA A 94 -45.95 -10.58 -17.94
C ALA A 94 -45.21 -9.90 -19.12
N VAL A 95 -45.92 -9.81 -20.24
CA VAL A 95 -45.58 -9.02 -21.43
C VAL A 95 -46.04 -7.58 -21.17
N ILE A 96 -45.15 -6.59 -21.33
CA ILE A 96 -45.55 -5.18 -21.41
C ILE A 96 -44.91 -4.52 -22.64
N TYR A 97 -45.80 -3.96 -23.45
CA TYR A 97 -45.61 -3.20 -24.68
C TYR A 97 -44.76 -1.93 -24.49
N TYR A 98 -43.82 -1.67 -25.40
CA TYR A 98 -43.30 -0.31 -25.61
C TYR A 98 -44.01 0.35 -26.80
N LYS A 99 -44.69 1.47 -26.52
CA LYS A 99 -45.40 2.31 -27.47
C LYS A 99 -44.42 3.35 -28.03
N THR A 100 -44.09 3.27 -29.31
CA THR A 100 -43.37 4.32 -30.04
C THR A 100 -44.28 5.53 -30.26
N ARG A 101 -43.84 6.73 -29.87
CA ARG A 101 -44.48 7.98 -30.28
C ARG A 101 -43.44 8.94 -30.85
N SER A 102 -43.49 9.07 -32.17
CA SER A 102 -42.88 10.15 -32.93
C SER A 102 -43.73 11.42 -32.77
N THR A 103 -43.11 12.52 -32.36
CA THR A 103 -43.61 13.87 -32.60
C THR A 103 -42.43 14.78 -32.84
N THR A 104 -42.35 15.26 -34.08
CA THR A 104 -41.52 16.36 -34.56
C THR A 104 -41.92 17.66 -33.85
N ASN A 105 -40.96 18.37 -33.26
CA ASN A 105 -41.02 19.83 -33.23
C ASN A 105 -39.61 20.41 -33.23
N THR A 106 -39.31 21.05 -34.34
CA THR A 106 -38.25 22.02 -34.57
C THR A 106 -38.33 23.14 -33.53
N ASP A 107 -37.36 23.17 -32.62
CA ASP A 107 -36.88 24.40 -31.99
C ASP A 107 -35.35 24.35 -31.98
N LEU A 108 -34.81 24.85 -33.08
CA LEU A 108 -33.41 25.23 -33.23
C LEU A 108 -33.21 26.51 -32.41
N CYS A 109 -32.83 26.38 -31.15
CA CYS A 109 -32.16 27.46 -30.44
C CYS A 109 -30.94 26.88 -29.71
N SER A 110 -29.79 27.11 -30.34
CA SER A 110 -28.44 26.89 -29.86
C SER A 110 -28.19 27.65 -28.55
N VAL A 111 -28.56 27.03 -27.43
CA VAL A 111 -28.15 27.47 -26.10
C VAL A 111 -26.99 26.60 -25.66
N THR A 112 -25.79 27.06 -26.00
CA THR A 112 -24.56 27.02 -25.19
C THR A 112 -24.50 25.91 -24.12
N MET A 113 -23.96 24.74 -24.47
CA MET A 113 -23.37 23.83 -23.47
C MET A 113 -22.11 24.51 -22.91
N ALA A 114 -22.29 25.51 -22.05
CA ALA A 114 -21.22 26.01 -21.21
C ALA A 114 -20.77 24.85 -20.33
N SER A 115 -19.57 24.34 -20.55
CA SER A 115 -18.93 23.37 -19.65
C SER A 115 -19.01 23.92 -18.22
N LYS A 116 -19.87 23.31 -17.39
CA LYS A 116 -20.15 23.74 -16.02
C LYS A 116 -18.93 23.44 -15.15
N CYS A 117 -18.53 24.34 -14.25
CA CYS A 117 -17.46 24.08 -13.30
C CYS A 117 -17.67 22.77 -12.53
N PHE A 118 -16.58 22.16 -12.09
CA PHE A 118 -16.62 21.04 -11.14
C PHE A 118 -17.25 21.50 -9.83
N LYS A 119 -18.14 20.66 -9.28
CA LYS A 119 -18.77 20.94 -7.98
C LYS A 119 -17.84 20.54 -6.85
N GLY A 120 -17.31 19.31 -6.91
CA GLY A 120 -16.47 18.69 -5.91
C GLY A 120 -17.11 18.57 -4.53
N HIS A 121 -16.36 17.96 -3.61
CA HIS A 121 -16.68 17.88 -2.19
C HIS A 121 -15.75 18.79 -1.40
N ASN A 122 -16.30 19.67 -0.58
CA ASN A 122 -15.51 20.57 0.27
C ASN A 122 -14.98 19.83 1.49
N ASP A 123 -13.73 20.07 1.85
CA ASP A 123 -13.13 19.59 3.10
C ASP A 123 -13.12 20.67 4.19
N HIS A 124 -12.78 20.28 5.43
CA HIS A 124 -12.75 21.19 6.59
C HIS A 124 -11.64 22.25 6.52
N TYR A 125 -10.70 22.13 5.56
CA TYR A 125 -9.56 23.01 5.38
C TYR A 125 -9.72 23.92 4.16
N ASN A 126 -10.96 24.12 3.69
CA ASN A 126 -11.29 24.91 2.51
C ASN A 126 -10.64 24.39 1.21
N GLY A 127 -10.40 23.08 1.15
CA GLY A 127 -10.08 22.38 -0.09
C GLY A 127 -11.33 21.82 -0.78
N VAL A 128 -11.15 21.43 -2.05
CA VAL A 128 -12.20 20.84 -2.90
C VAL A 128 -11.66 19.56 -3.52
N THR A 129 -12.42 18.46 -3.41
CA THR A 129 -12.05 17.16 -4.00
C THR A 129 -12.99 16.78 -5.13
N ILE A 130 -12.42 16.48 -6.29
CA ILE A 130 -13.14 16.04 -7.49
C ILE A 130 -12.88 14.55 -7.66
N ASP A 131 -13.96 13.78 -7.83
CA ASP A 131 -13.91 12.36 -8.16
C ASP A 131 -14.29 12.16 -9.64
N SER A 132 -13.39 11.57 -10.43
CA SER A 132 -13.62 11.41 -11.87
C SER A 132 -14.81 10.51 -12.21
N ASN A 133 -15.21 9.59 -11.33
CA ASN A 133 -16.38 8.74 -11.57
C ASN A 133 -17.69 9.48 -11.28
N GLU A 134 -17.68 10.43 -10.35
CA GLU A 134 -18.87 11.21 -10.00
C GLU A 134 -19.11 12.38 -10.97
N GLU A 135 -18.04 12.99 -11.45
CA GLU A 135 -18.09 14.16 -12.32
C GLU A 135 -17.38 13.94 -13.66
N SER A 136 -17.52 12.74 -14.24
CA SER A 136 -16.94 12.38 -15.54
C SER A 136 -17.33 13.35 -16.67
N CYS A 137 -16.42 13.54 -17.60
CA CYS A 137 -16.57 14.32 -18.82
C CYS A 137 -15.52 13.86 -19.84
N THR A 138 -15.73 14.20 -21.11
CA THR A 138 -14.80 13.83 -22.18
C THR A 138 -13.46 14.57 -22.04
N SER A 139 -12.40 14.04 -22.66
CA SER A 139 -11.08 14.68 -22.62
C SER A 139 -11.09 16.06 -23.28
N GLU A 140 -11.92 16.27 -24.30
CA GLU A 140 -12.08 17.55 -24.98
C GLU A 140 -12.73 18.60 -24.08
N GLU A 141 -13.72 18.19 -23.28
CA GLU A 141 -14.43 19.08 -22.35
C GLU A 141 -13.65 19.35 -21.06
N PHE A 142 -12.84 18.39 -20.63
CA PHE A 142 -12.14 18.43 -19.34
C PHE A 142 -11.26 19.67 -19.19
N ALA A 143 -10.49 20.03 -20.22
CA ALA A 143 -9.56 21.15 -20.16
C ALA A 143 -10.29 22.50 -19.95
N ASP A 144 -11.36 22.75 -20.71
CA ASP A 144 -12.19 23.96 -20.55
C ASP A 144 -12.88 23.97 -19.19
N ARG A 145 -13.39 22.81 -18.75
CA ARG A 145 -14.02 22.64 -17.44
C ARG A 145 -13.06 22.95 -16.29
N LEU A 146 -11.86 22.41 -16.36
CA LEU A 146 -10.79 22.61 -15.37
C LEU A 146 -10.39 24.08 -15.31
N SER A 147 -10.17 24.73 -16.46
CA SER A 147 -9.80 26.14 -16.54
C SER A 147 -10.84 27.04 -15.86
N LYS A 148 -12.13 26.87 -16.18
CA LYS A 148 -13.23 27.62 -15.54
C LYS A 148 -13.31 27.37 -14.03
N SER A 149 -13.14 26.11 -13.63
CA SER A 149 -13.20 25.73 -12.22
C SER A 149 -12.04 26.31 -11.42
N LEU A 150 -10.82 26.31 -11.98
CA LEU A 150 -9.66 26.94 -11.35
C LEU A 150 -9.88 28.44 -11.14
N GLN A 151 -10.42 29.16 -12.13
CA GLN A 151 -10.76 30.58 -11.98
C GLN A 151 -11.74 30.82 -10.83
N GLN A 152 -12.80 30.00 -10.77
CA GLN A 152 -13.78 30.07 -9.69
C GLN A 152 -13.13 29.77 -8.33
N TRP A 153 -12.35 28.70 -8.21
CA TRP A 153 -11.72 28.31 -6.95
C TRP A 153 -10.68 29.33 -6.44
N MET A 154 -9.94 29.97 -7.35
CA MET A 154 -9.05 31.07 -7.00
C MET A 154 -9.83 32.29 -6.50
N HIS A 155 -10.95 32.65 -7.15
CA HIS A 155 -11.83 33.73 -6.68
C HIS A 155 -12.44 33.43 -5.30
N GLU A 156 -12.88 32.20 -5.08
CA GLU A 156 -13.40 31.69 -3.80
C GLU A 156 -12.31 31.50 -2.73
N LYS A 157 -11.03 31.76 -3.07
CA LYS A 157 -9.87 31.56 -2.19
C LYS A 157 -9.80 30.14 -1.61
N ARG A 158 -10.14 29.14 -2.42
CA ARG A 158 -9.94 27.71 -2.07
C ARG A 158 -8.46 27.43 -1.88
N ARG A 159 -8.14 26.55 -0.94
CA ARG A 159 -6.74 26.26 -0.57
C ARG A 159 -6.14 25.16 -1.42
N THR A 160 -6.69 23.95 -1.31
CA THR A 160 -6.18 22.77 -2.02
C THR A 160 -7.25 22.20 -2.93
N ILE A 161 -6.91 22.00 -4.20
CA ILE A 161 -7.77 21.27 -5.13
C ILE A 161 -7.21 19.87 -5.28
N TRP A 162 -8.06 18.88 -5.12
CA TRP A 162 -7.74 17.46 -5.23
C TRP A 162 -8.49 16.84 -6.39
N PHE A 163 -7.81 15.97 -7.13
CA PHE A 163 -8.43 15.12 -8.14
C PHE A 163 -8.13 13.67 -7.81
N ARG A 164 -9.17 12.88 -7.57
CA ARG A 164 -9.12 11.43 -7.62
C ARG A 164 -9.49 10.99 -9.02
N VAL A 165 -8.49 10.51 -9.77
CA VAL A 165 -8.63 10.08 -11.16
C VAL A 165 -8.54 8.56 -11.22
N TYR A 166 -9.62 7.91 -11.62
CA TYR A 166 -9.66 6.46 -11.83
C TYR A 166 -9.07 6.08 -13.20
N LEU A 167 -8.69 4.81 -13.36
CA LEU A 167 -8.08 4.29 -14.60
C LEU A 167 -8.86 4.66 -15.87
N ALA A 168 -10.20 4.63 -15.81
CA ALA A 168 -11.07 4.95 -16.95
C ALA A 168 -10.95 6.40 -17.45
N HIS A 169 -10.40 7.31 -16.63
CA HIS A 169 -10.24 8.73 -16.94
C HIS A 169 -8.75 9.16 -16.87
N SER A 170 -7.83 8.22 -17.07
CA SER A 170 -6.38 8.46 -16.96
C SER A 170 -5.86 9.56 -17.90
N GLU A 171 -6.58 9.85 -18.97
CA GLU A 171 -6.33 10.95 -19.90
C GLU A 171 -6.47 12.35 -19.27
N TRP A 172 -7.06 12.48 -18.08
CA TRP A 172 -7.08 13.73 -17.32
C TRP A 172 -5.72 14.07 -16.69
N ILE A 173 -4.88 13.07 -16.44
CA ILE A 173 -3.61 13.23 -15.69
C ILE A 173 -2.63 14.16 -16.43
N PRO A 174 -2.38 14.03 -17.74
CA PRO A 174 -1.51 14.97 -18.47
C PRO A 174 -2.04 16.41 -18.44
N VAL A 175 -3.36 16.60 -18.49
CA VAL A 175 -3.97 17.94 -18.43
C VAL A 175 -3.80 18.55 -17.03
N LEU A 176 -4.07 17.78 -15.97
CA LEU A 176 -3.88 18.22 -14.59
C LEU A 176 -2.42 18.59 -14.29
N THR A 177 -1.47 17.75 -14.69
CA THR A 177 -0.04 18.00 -14.44
C THR A 177 0.47 19.24 -15.18
N LYS A 178 -0.04 19.52 -16.40
CA LYS A 178 0.25 20.77 -17.12
C LYS A 178 -0.27 22.01 -16.39
N GLU A 179 -1.40 21.86 -15.71
CA GLU A 179 -1.96 22.88 -14.81
C GLU A 179 -1.33 22.86 -13.41
N GLY A 180 -0.13 22.29 -13.23
CA GLY A 180 0.62 22.39 -11.98
C GLY A 180 0.13 21.49 -10.84
N PHE A 181 -0.77 20.54 -11.10
CA PHE A 181 -1.11 19.52 -10.13
C PHE A 181 0.05 18.54 -9.94
N LYS A 182 0.28 18.12 -8.69
CA LYS A 182 1.31 17.15 -8.30
C LYS A 182 0.67 15.86 -7.82
N PHE A 183 1.36 14.74 -8.03
CA PHE A 183 0.93 13.46 -7.45
C PHE A 183 1.03 13.51 -5.92
N HIS A 184 -0.01 13.02 -5.24
CA HIS A 184 0.00 12.80 -3.80
C HIS A 184 0.17 11.32 -3.47
N HIS A 185 -0.69 10.47 -4.03
CA HIS A 185 -0.67 9.04 -3.81
C HIS A 185 -1.44 8.29 -4.90
N ALA A 186 -1.26 6.97 -4.97
CA ALA A 186 -2.02 6.10 -5.86
C ALA A 186 -2.45 4.82 -5.12
N ARG A 187 -3.55 4.25 -5.60
CA ARG A 187 -3.96 2.86 -5.35
C ARG A 187 -3.98 2.13 -6.69
N GLN A 188 -4.38 0.86 -6.68
CA GLN A 188 -4.45 0.05 -7.91
C GLN A 188 -5.33 0.69 -8.99
N GLU A 189 -6.48 1.25 -8.60
CA GLU A 189 -7.52 1.72 -9.53
C GLU A 189 -7.57 3.24 -9.71
N TYR A 190 -6.79 4.02 -8.95
CA TYR A 190 -6.83 5.47 -9.02
C TYR A 190 -5.52 6.14 -8.59
N VAL A 191 -5.31 7.36 -9.07
CA VAL A 191 -4.30 8.29 -8.59
C VAL A 191 -4.96 9.53 -7.99
N VAL A 192 -4.37 10.07 -6.94
CA VAL A 192 -4.76 11.35 -6.35
C VAL A 192 -3.70 12.39 -6.67
N LEU A 193 -4.15 13.46 -7.32
CA LEU A 193 -3.36 14.65 -7.59
C LEU A 193 -3.87 15.81 -6.74
N TYR A 194 -3.00 16.77 -6.45
CA TYR A 194 -3.38 17.99 -5.74
C TYR A 194 -2.70 19.22 -6.33
N ARG A 195 -3.33 20.38 -6.19
CA ARG A 195 -2.73 21.69 -6.42
C ARG A 195 -3.08 22.60 -5.24
N TRP A 196 -2.05 23.21 -4.66
CA TRP A 196 -2.17 24.29 -3.69
C TRP A 196 -2.35 25.61 -4.44
N LEU A 197 -3.40 26.37 -4.14
CA LEU A 197 -3.75 27.61 -4.86
C LEU A 197 -3.35 28.88 -4.12
N ILE A 198 -3.00 28.81 -2.83
CA ILE A 198 -2.62 30.00 -2.05
C ILE A 198 -1.13 30.32 -2.31
N GLU A 199 -0.85 31.55 -2.72
CA GLU A 199 0.52 32.02 -3.01
C GLU A 199 1.21 32.65 -1.79
N ASP A 200 0.44 33.26 -0.89
CA ASP A 200 0.94 33.99 0.28
C ASP A 200 1.41 33.08 1.44
N GLU A 201 1.15 31.76 1.35
CA GLU A 201 1.45 30.77 2.38
C GLU A 201 2.19 29.57 1.79
N GLY A 202 3.10 28.99 2.58
CA GLY A 202 3.69 27.70 2.24
C GLY A 202 2.65 26.59 2.19
N CYS A 203 2.72 25.74 1.17
CA CYS A 203 1.88 24.56 1.03
C CYS A 203 2.01 23.65 2.26
N ASN A 204 0.91 23.45 2.98
CA ASN A 204 0.86 22.64 4.21
C ASN A 204 0.19 21.27 3.99
N VAL A 205 0.05 20.85 2.73
CA VAL A 205 -0.46 19.52 2.38
C VAL A 205 0.52 18.47 2.91
N PRO A 206 0.10 17.57 3.82
CA PRO A 206 0.98 16.55 4.35
C PRO A 206 1.39 15.57 3.24
N HIS A 207 2.57 14.98 3.36
CA HIS A 207 2.94 13.87 2.50
C HIS A 207 2.03 12.66 2.75
N TYR A 208 1.84 11.83 1.73
CA TYR A 208 1.14 10.56 1.90
C TYR A 208 1.90 9.61 2.83
N ALA A 209 1.18 8.64 3.40
CA ALA A 209 1.75 7.60 4.23
C ALA A 209 2.90 6.88 3.49
N HIS A 210 4.10 6.95 4.07
CA HIS A 210 5.35 6.47 3.49
C HIS A 210 6.14 5.57 4.47
N THR A 211 5.49 5.10 5.53
CA THR A 211 6.11 4.24 6.53
C THR A 211 5.47 2.86 6.45
N ASN A 212 6.28 1.85 6.16
CA ASN A 212 5.85 0.46 6.21
C ASN A 212 5.84 -0.03 7.66
N LEU A 213 4.87 -0.88 7.99
CA LEU A 213 4.73 -1.47 9.31
C LEU A 213 4.88 -2.99 9.22
N GLY A 214 5.93 -3.51 9.83
CA GLY A 214 6.18 -4.95 9.93
C GLY A 214 6.10 -5.46 11.36
N VAL A 215 5.84 -6.75 11.51
CA VAL A 215 5.73 -7.45 12.79
C VAL A 215 6.57 -8.71 12.82
N GLY A 216 7.13 -9.01 14.00
CA GLY A 216 7.87 -10.24 14.28
C GLY A 216 7.35 -10.93 15.53
N GLY A 217 7.09 -12.23 15.43
CA GLY A 217 6.64 -13.05 16.55
C GLY A 217 7.82 -13.65 17.30
N PHE A 218 8.10 -13.14 18.50
CA PHE A 218 8.94 -13.83 19.46
C PHE A 218 8.10 -14.87 20.20
N VAL A 219 7.90 -16.02 19.57
CA VAL A 219 7.12 -17.12 20.15
C VAL A 219 8.01 -17.88 21.12
N TYR A 220 7.75 -17.73 22.42
CA TYR A 220 8.60 -18.27 23.46
C TYR A 220 7.86 -19.28 24.32
N ASN A 221 8.40 -20.50 24.37
CA ASN A 221 7.93 -21.54 25.26
C ASN A 221 8.70 -21.46 26.58
N GLU A 222 8.08 -20.86 27.61
CA GLU A 222 8.70 -20.72 28.93
C GLU A 222 9.05 -22.07 29.58
N LYS A 223 8.27 -23.12 29.32
CA LYS A 223 8.48 -24.45 29.92
C LYS A 223 9.73 -25.13 29.37
N SER A 224 9.95 -25.04 28.06
CA SER A 224 11.11 -25.65 27.41
C SER A 224 12.28 -24.67 27.24
N ASN A 225 12.11 -23.38 27.53
CA ASN A 225 13.12 -22.34 27.32
C ASN A 225 13.55 -22.25 25.83
N GLU A 226 12.57 -22.33 24.92
CA GLU A 226 12.79 -22.36 23.47
C GLU A 226 12.03 -21.25 22.76
N VAL A 227 12.62 -20.74 21.68
CA VAL A 227 12.03 -19.77 20.76
C VAL A 227 11.78 -20.42 19.41
N LEU A 228 10.63 -20.13 18.79
CA LEU A 228 10.33 -20.56 17.44
C LEU A 228 11.06 -19.68 16.43
N VAL A 229 11.83 -20.30 15.54
CA VAL A 229 12.64 -19.58 14.55
C VAL A 229 12.54 -20.22 13.18
N VAL A 230 12.66 -19.40 12.15
CA VAL A 230 12.54 -19.82 10.76
C VAL A 230 13.75 -19.40 9.92
N LYS A 231 13.97 -20.07 8.80
CA LYS A 231 14.86 -19.67 7.71
C LYS A 231 14.05 -19.53 6.43
N GLU A 232 14.27 -18.44 5.71
CA GLU A 232 13.62 -18.20 4.42
C GLU A 232 14.24 -19.07 3.32
N LYS A 233 13.38 -19.59 2.44
CA LYS A 233 13.77 -20.42 1.30
C LYS A 233 14.45 -19.64 0.17
N TYR A 234 14.05 -18.39 -0.04
CA TYR A 234 14.53 -17.56 -1.15
C TYR A 234 15.33 -16.35 -0.67
N TYR A 235 16.27 -16.58 0.24
CA TYR A 235 17.19 -15.54 0.69
C TYR A 235 18.43 -15.52 -0.22
N ASN A 236 18.71 -14.38 -0.86
CA ASN A 236 19.83 -14.23 -1.81
C ASN A 236 21.22 -14.22 -1.14
N ARG A 237 21.30 -14.38 0.19
CA ARG A 237 22.55 -14.49 0.96
C ARG A 237 22.52 -15.78 1.79
N LYS A 238 23.51 -15.95 2.67
CA LYS A 238 23.53 -17.08 3.62
C LYS A 238 22.24 -17.09 4.45
N ALA A 239 21.55 -18.22 4.48
CA ALA A 239 20.33 -18.38 5.26
C ALA A 239 20.60 -18.09 6.74
N VAL A 240 19.80 -17.21 7.33
CA VAL A 240 19.88 -16.80 8.73
C VAL A 240 18.62 -17.18 9.48
N TRP A 241 18.76 -17.50 10.76
CA TRP A 241 17.62 -17.70 11.63
C TRP A 241 16.99 -16.36 11.98
N LYS A 242 15.69 -16.24 11.73
CA LYS A 242 14.87 -15.07 12.03
C LYS A 242 13.67 -15.47 12.88
N LEU A 243 13.04 -14.46 13.48
CA LEU A 243 11.69 -14.60 14.01
C LEU A 243 10.71 -14.73 12.85
N PRO A 244 9.64 -15.53 12.97
CA PRO A 244 8.55 -15.52 12.01
C PRO A 244 7.85 -14.16 11.98
N GLY A 245 7.40 -13.71 10.81
CA GLY A 245 6.81 -12.36 10.68
C GLY A 245 6.75 -11.79 9.27
N GLY A 246 6.00 -10.70 9.13
CA GLY A 246 5.71 -10.05 7.85
C GLY A 246 5.09 -8.66 8.00
N TYR A 247 4.44 -8.17 6.95
CA TYR A 247 3.81 -6.84 6.95
C TYR A 247 2.42 -6.87 7.58
N VAL A 248 2.07 -5.78 8.25
CA VAL A 248 0.70 -5.53 8.70
C VAL A 248 -0.14 -5.14 7.50
N GLU A 249 -1.25 -5.85 7.29
CA GLU A 249 -2.16 -5.55 6.17
C GLU A 249 -3.03 -4.32 6.45
N PRO A 250 -3.56 -3.63 5.40
CA PRO A 250 -4.46 -2.50 5.61
C PRO A 250 -5.69 -2.88 6.44
N GLY A 251 -5.88 -2.20 7.57
CA GLY A 251 -7.00 -2.45 8.49
C GLY A 251 -6.75 -3.58 9.50
N GLU A 252 -5.54 -4.14 9.54
CA GLU A 252 -5.14 -5.18 10.47
C GLU A 252 -4.45 -4.60 11.72
N ASP A 253 -4.79 -5.11 12.91
CA ASP A 253 -4.11 -4.75 14.16
C ASP A 253 -2.79 -5.52 14.30
N ILE A 254 -1.82 -4.95 15.03
CA ILE A 254 -0.47 -5.54 15.24
C ILE A 254 -0.56 -6.97 15.82
N GLU A 255 -1.46 -7.19 16.78
CA GLU A 255 -1.70 -8.52 17.37
C GLU A 255 -2.18 -9.52 16.31
N GLN A 256 -3.14 -9.12 15.48
CA GLN A 256 -3.72 -10.00 14.48
C GLN A 256 -2.68 -10.32 13.41
N ALA A 257 -1.95 -9.32 12.94
CA ALA A 257 -0.87 -9.48 11.97
C ALA A 257 0.18 -10.47 12.46
N VAL A 258 0.70 -10.30 13.68
CA VAL A 258 1.79 -11.15 14.15
C VAL A 258 1.35 -12.60 14.37
N ARG A 259 0.12 -12.82 14.87
CA ARG A 259 -0.45 -14.16 15.05
C ARG A 259 -0.72 -14.83 13.71
N ARG A 260 -1.24 -14.09 12.73
CA ARG A 260 -1.46 -14.55 11.36
C ARG A 260 -0.14 -14.97 10.71
N GLU A 261 0.88 -14.11 10.74
CA GLU A 261 2.19 -14.40 10.14
C GLU A 261 2.86 -15.63 10.74
N VAL A 262 2.82 -15.79 12.07
CA VAL A 262 3.33 -16.99 12.75
C VAL A 262 2.60 -18.24 12.28
N LEU A 263 1.26 -18.20 12.23
CA LEU A 263 0.45 -19.32 11.79
C LEU A 263 0.74 -19.68 10.32
N GLU A 264 0.83 -18.68 9.44
CA GLU A 264 1.10 -18.87 8.01
C GLU A 264 2.48 -19.49 7.75
N GLU A 265 3.53 -18.99 8.42
CA GLU A 265 4.90 -19.47 8.19
C GLU A 265 5.20 -20.81 8.87
N THR A 266 4.60 -21.06 10.05
CA THR A 266 5.02 -22.15 10.95
C THR A 266 3.93 -23.18 11.27
N GLY A 267 2.66 -22.84 11.09
CA GLY A 267 1.52 -23.66 11.49
C GLY A 267 1.19 -23.62 12.99
N VAL A 268 1.99 -22.92 13.80
CA VAL A 268 1.82 -22.86 15.26
C VAL A 268 0.78 -21.80 15.64
N HIS A 269 -0.19 -22.16 16.48
CA HIS A 269 -1.12 -21.18 17.04
C HIS A 269 -0.51 -20.50 18.26
N THR A 270 -0.78 -19.20 18.39
CA THR A 270 -0.23 -18.39 19.47
C THR A 270 -1.25 -17.44 20.08
N GLU A 271 -1.01 -17.10 21.33
CA GLU A 271 -1.65 -16.01 22.07
C GLU A 271 -0.71 -14.81 22.14
N PHE A 272 -1.25 -13.60 22.00
CA PHE A 272 -0.49 -12.37 22.12
C PHE A 272 -0.39 -11.93 23.57
N ASN A 273 0.84 -11.68 24.03
CA ASN A 273 1.08 -11.22 25.39
C ASN A 273 1.34 -9.71 25.43
N SER A 274 2.35 -9.25 24.67
CA SER A 274 2.81 -7.85 24.71
C SER A 274 3.78 -7.53 23.58
N ILE A 275 4.15 -6.26 23.43
CA ILE A 275 5.26 -5.83 22.60
C ILE A 275 6.55 -5.80 23.42
N ILE A 276 7.62 -6.38 22.86
CA ILE A 276 8.97 -6.41 23.45
C ILE A 276 9.73 -5.14 23.09
N ALA A 277 9.77 -4.82 21.79
CA ALA A 277 10.54 -3.71 21.25
C ALA A 277 10.05 -3.37 19.84
N PHE A 278 10.48 -2.22 19.34
CA PHE A 278 10.34 -1.86 17.94
C PHE A 278 11.64 -1.25 17.42
N ARG A 279 11.84 -1.36 16.11
CA ARG A 279 12.92 -0.73 15.35
C ARG A 279 12.31 0.26 14.38
N HIS A 280 12.97 1.40 14.21
CA HIS A 280 12.65 2.37 13.16
C HIS A 280 13.87 2.52 12.24
N ALA A 281 13.66 2.44 10.94
CA ALA A 281 14.69 2.60 9.92
C ALA A 281 14.20 3.43 8.74
N HIS A 282 15.14 4.01 8.01
CA HIS A 282 14.90 4.86 6.84
C HIS A 282 15.56 4.27 5.59
N ASP A 283 15.19 4.82 4.43
CA ASP A 283 15.74 4.49 3.12
C ASP A 283 15.66 3.01 2.77
N VAL A 284 14.55 2.37 3.14
CA VAL A 284 14.35 0.93 2.95
C VAL A 284 13.67 0.60 1.60
N ALA A 285 12.76 -0.38 1.56
CA ALA A 285 11.93 -0.64 0.38
C ALA A 285 11.28 0.65 -0.15
N PHE A 286 11.50 0.94 -1.44
CA PHE A 286 10.99 2.12 -2.15
C PHE A 286 11.42 3.48 -1.57
N GLY A 287 12.51 3.54 -0.80
CA GLY A 287 12.95 4.77 -0.13
C GLY A 287 12.05 5.19 1.05
N CYS A 288 11.15 4.30 1.49
CA CYS A 288 10.26 4.53 2.60
C CYS A 288 10.94 4.33 3.95
N SER A 289 10.29 4.79 5.02
CA SER A 289 10.63 4.39 6.38
C SER A 289 10.02 3.02 6.70
N ASP A 290 10.56 2.33 7.69
CA ASP A 290 10.07 1.04 8.18
C ASP A 290 10.06 1.02 9.70
N VAL A 291 8.90 0.66 10.27
CA VAL A 291 8.76 0.35 11.68
C VAL A 291 8.55 -1.16 11.80
N TYR A 292 9.44 -1.83 12.52
CA TYR A 292 9.35 -3.26 12.79
C TYR A 292 9.08 -3.49 14.27
N ILE A 293 7.93 -4.08 14.60
CA ILE A 293 7.48 -4.33 15.97
C ILE A 293 7.68 -5.80 16.29
N VAL A 294 8.33 -6.12 17.41
CA VAL A 294 8.45 -7.49 17.90
C VAL A 294 7.50 -7.73 19.07
N ALA A 295 6.61 -8.69 18.92
CA ALA A 295 5.67 -9.11 19.95
C ALA A 295 6.15 -10.37 20.67
N TYR A 296 5.90 -10.43 21.98
CA TYR A 296 5.97 -11.65 22.77
C TYR A 296 4.69 -12.45 22.57
N LEU A 297 4.83 -13.69 22.11
CA LEU A 297 3.74 -14.63 21.91
C LEU A 297 3.95 -15.90 22.73
N SER A 298 2.88 -16.38 23.35
CA SER A 298 2.82 -17.71 23.97
C SER A 298 2.33 -18.73 22.94
N PRO A 299 3.01 -19.88 22.76
CA PRO A 299 2.47 -20.95 21.95
C PRO A 299 1.28 -21.62 22.62
N ILE A 300 0.19 -21.80 21.85
CA ILE A 300 -0.97 -22.63 22.25
C ILE A 300 -0.66 -24.10 21.97
N ASP A 301 0.04 -24.36 20.86
CA ASP A 301 0.50 -25.68 20.46
C ASP A 301 1.99 -25.66 20.07
N HIS A 302 2.56 -26.83 19.81
CA HIS A 302 3.99 -26.98 19.48
C HIS A 302 4.22 -27.67 18.13
N CYS A 303 3.16 -27.93 17.36
CA CYS A 303 3.25 -28.72 16.13
C CYS A 303 3.68 -27.84 14.97
N ILE A 304 4.92 -28.03 14.50
CA ILE A 304 5.43 -27.26 13.36
C ILE A 304 4.92 -27.87 12.06
N LYS A 305 4.23 -27.04 11.27
CA LYS A 305 3.88 -27.30 9.87
C LYS A 305 4.29 -26.10 9.03
N LYS A 306 5.57 -26.08 8.63
CA LYS A 306 6.16 -24.94 7.92
C LYS A 306 5.54 -24.69 6.54
N CYS A 307 5.53 -23.44 6.11
CA CYS A 307 5.14 -23.07 4.75
C CYS A 307 6.19 -23.54 3.72
N GLU A 308 5.87 -24.54 2.91
CA GLU A 308 6.81 -25.10 1.90
C GLU A 308 7.20 -24.12 0.79
N ARG A 309 6.40 -23.07 0.59
CA ARG A 309 6.67 -22.03 -0.40
C ARG A 309 7.74 -21.06 0.08
N GLU A 310 7.74 -20.71 1.36
CA GLU A 310 8.49 -19.55 1.88
C GLU A 310 9.59 -19.93 2.85
N ILE A 311 9.44 -21.05 3.57
CA ILE A 311 10.29 -21.43 4.70
C ILE A 311 11.07 -22.71 4.39
N SER A 312 12.41 -22.62 4.46
CA SER A 312 13.30 -23.77 4.30
C SER A 312 13.37 -24.60 5.57
N GLU A 313 13.49 -23.95 6.73
CA GLU A 313 13.61 -24.59 8.04
C GLU A 313 12.76 -23.83 9.07
N CYS A 314 12.15 -24.57 10.00
CA CYS A 314 11.40 -24.02 11.13
C CYS A 314 11.65 -24.93 12.33
N VAL A 315 12.18 -24.38 13.43
CA VAL A 315 12.58 -25.16 14.61
C VAL A 315 12.28 -24.43 15.91
N TRP A 316 12.04 -25.20 16.96
CA TRP A 316 12.18 -24.74 18.33
C TRP A 316 13.67 -24.72 18.70
N MET A 317 14.20 -23.55 19.05
CA MET A 317 15.61 -23.37 19.41
C MET A 317 15.74 -22.88 20.85
N LYS A 318 16.58 -23.54 21.66
CA LYS A 318 16.90 -23.04 23.02
C LYS A 318 17.35 -21.58 22.97
N ILE A 319 16.82 -20.73 23.85
CA ILE A 319 17.11 -19.28 23.80
C ILE A 319 18.61 -18.98 23.95
N ASP A 320 19.31 -19.73 24.80
CA ASP A 320 20.76 -19.59 25.00
C ASP A 320 21.55 -19.94 23.73
N LYS A 321 21.07 -20.94 22.97
CA LYS A 321 21.63 -21.30 21.67
C LYS A 321 21.34 -20.20 20.66
N TYR A 322 20.12 -19.68 20.62
CA TYR A 322 19.71 -18.61 19.70
C TYR A 322 20.56 -17.34 19.88
N ILE A 323 20.74 -16.89 21.13
CA ILE A 323 21.55 -15.70 21.46
C ILE A 323 23.01 -15.86 21.01
N LYS A 324 23.56 -17.07 21.05
CA LYS A 324 24.95 -17.35 20.69
C LYS A 324 25.13 -17.81 19.24
N HIS A 325 24.04 -18.01 18.49
CA HIS A 325 24.10 -18.63 17.18
C HIS A 325 24.78 -17.70 16.15
N PRO A 326 25.76 -18.19 15.36
CA PRO A 326 26.46 -17.35 14.39
C PRO A 326 25.58 -16.92 13.21
N GLU A 327 24.52 -17.70 12.91
CA GLU A 327 23.54 -17.39 11.86
C GLU A 327 22.32 -16.60 12.36
N VAL A 328 22.41 -15.98 13.54
CA VAL A 328 21.40 -15.04 14.04
C VAL A 328 22.01 -13.64 14.03
N PHE A 329 21.32 -12.66 13.47
CA PHE A 329 21.78 -11.27 13.46
C PHE A 329 21.78 -10.64 14.84
N GLU A 330 22.70 -9.70 15.08
CA GLU A 330 22.86 -9.03 16.38
C GLU A 330 21.59 -8.35 16.87
N HIS A 331 20.79 -7.76 15.97
CA HIS A 331 19.49 -7.19 16.35
C HIS A 331 18.54 -8.23 16.95
N ASN A 332 18.45 -9.41 16.35
CA ASN A 332 17.60 -10.50 16.85
C ASN A 332 18.12 -11.08 18.17
N LYS A 333 19.45 -11.13 18.36
CA LYS A 333 20.06 -11.49 19.65
C LYS A 333 19.75 -10.43 20.72
N TRP A 334 19.77 -9.15 20.35
CA TRP A 334 19.40 -8.05 21.25
C TRP A 334 17.93 -8.15 21.68
N VAL A 335 17.01 -8.44 20.74
CA VAL A 335 15.59 -8.70 21.05
C VAL A 335 15.44 -9.86 22.04
N ALA A 336 16.15 -10.97 21.84
CA ALA A 336 16.12 -12.10 22.78
C ALA A 336 16.60 -11.72 24.20
N LYS A 337 17.64 -10.88 24.30
CA LYS A 337 18.07 -10.34 25.60
C LYS A 337 17.00 -9.44 26.23
N LYS A 338 16.33 -8.62 25.43
CA LYS A 338 15.19 -7.79 25.91
C LYS A 338 13.99 -8.63 26.35
N MET A 339 13.74 -9.75 25.69
CA MET A 339 12.74 -10.71 26.16
C MET A 339 13.08 -11.26 27.56
N LEU A 340 14.34 -11.63 27.80
CA LEU A 340 14.78 -12.11 29.11
C LEU A 340 14.69 -11.02 30.20
N GLU A 341 15.03 -9.77 29.87
CA GLU A 341 14.85 -8.63 30.77
C GLU A 341 13.37 -8.40 31.10
N LEU A 342 12.50 -8.44 30.09
CA LEU A 342 11.05 -8.31 30.23
C LEU A 342 10.49 -9.37 31.18
N LEU A 343 10.85 -10.65 31.03
CA LEU A 343 10.41 -11.73 31.92
C LEU A 343 10.93 -11.54 33.36
N LYS A 344 12.18 -11.12 33.51
CA LYS A 344 12.79 -10.86 34.82
C LYS A 344 12.07 -9.73 35.57
N HIS A 345 11.73 -8.65 34.87
CA HIS A 345 11.12 -7.46 35.47
C HIS A 345 9.59 -7.49 35.46
N LYS A 346 8.98 -8.39 34.69
CA LYS A 346 7.54 -8.47 34.43
C LYS A 346 6.96 -7.14 33.97
N MET A 347 7.69 -6.42 33.11
CA MET A 347 7.30 -5.11 32.58
C MET A 347 7.38 -5.16 31.06
N SER A 348 6.29 -4.80 30.38
CA SER A 348 6.20 -4.86 28.92
C SER A 348 5.26 -3.79 28.37
N ILE A 349 5.23 -3.63 27.05
CA ILE A 349 4.23 -2.80 26.39
C ILE A 349 2.98 -3.64 26.16
N VAL A 350 1.99 -3.51 27.03
CA VAL A 350 0.71 -4.24 26.94
C VAL A 350 -0.25 -3.50 26.02
N MET A 351 -1.25 -4.23 25.51
CA MET A 351 -2.28 -3.69 24.65
C MET A 351 -3.63 -3.70 25.36
N GLU A 352 -4.36 -2.59 25.27
CA GLU A 352 -5.72 -2.45 25.76
C GLU A 352 -6.62 -1.93 24.64
N HIS A 353 -7.83 -2.49 24.53
CA HIS A 353 -8.83 -2.00 23.60
C HIS A 353 -9.58 -0.81 24.19
N SER A 354 -9.73 0.24 23.40
CA SER A 354 -10.50 1.43 23.75
C SER A 354 -11.34 1.90 22.56
N VAL A 355 -12.10 2.97 22.77
CA VAL A 355 -12.93 3.59 21.75
C VAL A 355 -12.56 5.06 21.64
N HIS A 356 -12.21 5.49 20.43
CA HIS A 356 -11.83 6.89 20.20
C HIS A 356 -13.01 7.82 20.53
N PRO A 357 -12.82 8.88 21.35
CA PRO A 357 -13.93 9.65 21.92
C PRO A 357 -14.78 10.38 20.87
N VAL A 358 -14.16 10.84 19.78
CA VAL A 358 -14.83 11.57 18.69
C VAL A 358 -15.38 10.62 17.61
N THR A 359 -14.52 9.81 16.97
CA THR A 359 -14.92 8.96 15.84
C THR A 359 -15.73 7.72 16.24
N LYS A 360 -15.77 7.37 17.53
CA LYS A 360 -16.40 6.14 18.06
C LYS A 360 -15.85 4.84 17.47
N LYS A 361 -14.69 4.89 16.82
CA LYS A 361 -14.02 3.72 16.26
C LYS A 361 -13.20 2.99 17.32
N PRO A 362 -13.07 1.65 17.23
CA PRO A 362 -12.17 0.90 18.10
C PRO A 362 -10.73 1.36 17.87
N VAL A 363 -9.95 1.38 18.94
CA VAL A 363 -8.51 1.68 18.92
C VAL A 363 -7.78 0.75 19.87
N SER A 364 -6.57 0.32 19.49
CA SER A 364 -5.65 -0.40 20.37
C SER A 364 -4.65 0.58 20.98
N LEU A 365 -4.61 0.63 22.31
CA LEU A 365 -3.71 1.47 23.08
C LEU A 365 -2.54 0.61 23.59
N TYR A 366 -1.33 1.11 23.42
CA TYR A 366 -0.12 0.43 23.86
C TYR A 366 0.55 1.25 24.96
N SER A 367 0.78 0.64 26.12
CA SER A 367 1.37 1.32 27.28
C SER A 367 2.31 0.39 28.04
N VAL A 368 3.29 0.98 28.72
CA VAL A 368 4.18 0.21 29.59
C VAL A 368 3.44 -0.14 30.87
N SER A 369 3.25 -1.43 31.11
CA SER A 369 2.54 -1.94 32.28
C SER A 369 3.20 -3.21 32.81
N LYS A 370 2.88 -3.53 34.06
CA LYS A 370 3.27 -4.81 34.66
C LYS A 370 2.50 -5.93 33.96
N MET A 371 3.20 -6.99 33.57
CA MET A 371 2.54 -8.17 33.03
C MET A 371 1.76 -8.85 34.16
N ASN A 372 0.48 -9.09 33.91
CA ASN A 372 -0.35 -9.87 34.83
C ASN A 372 0.28 -11.25 34.96
N SER A 373 0.44 -11.71 36.21
CA SER A 373 0.89 -13.08 36.44
C SER A 373 -0.26 -14.00 36.03
N ALA A 374 -0.05 -14.78 34.98
CA ALA A 374 -0.99 -15.82 34.56
C ALA A 374 -1.21 -16.84 35.67
#